data_AF-A0A967WSF2-F1
#
_entry.id   AF-A0A967WSF2-F1
#
_cell.length_a   1.000
_cell.length_b   1.000
_cell.length_c   1.000
_cell.angle_alpha   90.00
_cell.angle_beta   90.00
_cell.angle_gamma   90.00
#
_symmetry.space_group_name_H-M   'P 1'
#
loop_
_entity.id
_entity.type
_entity.pdbx_description
1 polymer ?
#
loop_
_entity_poly.entity_id
_entity_poly.type
_entity_poly.pdbx_seq_one_letter_code
_entity_poly.pdbx_strand_id
1 'polypeptide(L)'
;VVLAAQSAPIDTLQNALLPLRKHFHYCLIDTAPSLDALGLGTLYAADFVLVPTLCEQLALHGVGRVIATISDIRDTHGGTTKLLGII
;
A
#
# COMPACT_ATOMS: atom_id res chain seq x y z
N VAL A 1 -8.32 4.53 10.04
CA VAL A 1 -7.82 5.91 10.19
C VAL A 1 -7.97 6.59 8.84
N VAL A 2 -8.75 7.66 8.72
CA VAL A 2 -8.81 8.42 7.45
C VAL A 2 -7.58 9.33 7.43
N LEU A 3 -6.66 9.07 6.52
CA LEU A 3 -5.45 9.87 6.33
C LEU A 3 -5.70 10.79 5.14
N ALA A 4 -5.62 12.10 5.37
CA ALA A 4 -5.58 13.09 4.31
C ALA A 4 -4.13 13.59 4.23
N ALA A 5 -3.39 13.19 3.20
CA ALA A 5 -2.05 13.66 2.94
C ALA A 5 -1.93 14.02 1.46
N GLN A 6 -2.09 15.29 1.16
CA GLN A 6 -1.68 15.82 -0.14
C GLN A 6 -0.21 16.20 0.00
N SER A 7 0.68 15.57 -0.77
CA SER A 7 2.13 15.84 -0.81
C SER A 7 2.97 15.49 0.44
N ALA A 8 2.66 14.41 1.15
CA ALA A 8 3.52 13.90 2.22
C ALA A 8 4.64 12.99 1.71
N PRO A 9 5.82 12.95 2.37
CA PRO A 9 6.85 11.94 2.12
C PRO A 9 6.29 10.50 2.19
N ILE A 10 6.80 9.60 1.35
CA ILE A 10 6.27 8.24 1.20
C ILE A 10 6.30 7.42 2.51
N ASP A 11 7.26 7.69 3.40
CA ASP A 11 7.45 7.01 4.68
C ASP A 11 6.60 7.59 5.83
N THR A 12 5.87 8.68 5.59
CA THR A 12 5.08 9.39 6.62
C THR A 12 4.13 8.44 7.35
N LEU A 13 3.40 7.60 6.61
CA LEU A 13 2.46 6.65 7.21
C LEU A 13 3.18 5.56 8.01
N GLN A 14 4.29 5.03 7.48
CA GLN A 14 5.08 4.01 8.19
C GLN A 14 5.56 4.54 9.55
N ASN A 15 6.09 5.76 9.56
CA ASN A 15 6.57 6.42 10.76
C ASN A 15 5.44 6.69 11.77
N ALA A 16 4.26 7.09 11.29
CA ALA A 16 3.08 7.30 12.13
C ALA A 16 2.56 5.99 12.78
N LEU A 17 2.70 4.86 12.10
CA LEU A 17 2.27 3.54 12.60
C LEU A 17 3.29 2.87 13.51
N LEU A 18 4.57 3.25 13.44
CA LEU A 18 5.67 2.63 14.19
C LEU A 18 5.41 2.52 15.71
N PRO A 19 4.90 3.55 16.42
CA PRO A 19 4.64 3.46 17.85
C PRO A 19 3.49 2.48 18.20
N LEU A 20 2.56 2.27 17.25
CA LEU A 20 1.39 1.42 17.44
C LEU A 20 1.71 -0.07 17.24
N ARG A 21 2.82 -0.41 16.57
CA ARG A 21 3.22 -1.81 16.29
C ARG A 21 3.37 -2.68 17.55
N LYS A 22 3.65 -2.08 18.72
CA LYS A 22 3.74 -2.83 20.00
C LYS A 22 2.38 -3.16 20.62
N HIS A 23 1.30 -2.53 20.15
CA HIS A 23 -0.02 -2.61 20.76
C HIS A 23 -0.98 -3.53 20.01
N PHE A 24 -0.68 -3.86 18.75
CA PHE A 24 -1.53 -4.66 17.89
C PHE A 24 -0.73 -5.72 17.15
N HIS A 25 -1.31 -6.92 17.02
CA HIS A 25 -0.72 -8.00 16.23
C HIS A 25 -0.84 -7.73 14.72
N TYR A 26 -1.91 -7.04 14.31
CA TYR A 26 -2.22 -6.75 12.91
C TYR A 26 -2.71 -5.31 12.75
N CYS A 27 -2.35 -4.70 11.63
CA CYS A 27 -2.87 -3.41 11.18
C CYS A 27 -3.44 -3.60 9.78
N LEU A 28 -4.74 -3.36 9.62
CA LEU A 28 -5.40 -3.36 8.32
C LEU A 28 -5.48 -1.93 7.81
N ILE A 29 -4.95 -1.68 6.62
CA ILE A 29 -4.99 -0.38 5.95
C ILE A 29 -5.91 -0.51 4.75
N ASP A 30 -7.07 0.14 4.84
CA ASP A 30 -8.00 0.29 3.72
C ASP A 30 -7.69 1.62 3.02
N THR A 31 -7.29 1.54 1.76
CA THR A 31 -6.89 2.71 0.97
C THR A 31 -7.92 2.99 -0.11
N ALA A 32 -8.04 4.26 -0.50
CA ALA A 32 -8.75 4.62 -1.72
C ALA A 32 -8.15 3.87 -2.92
N PRO A 33 -8.93 3.64 -4.01
CA PRO A 33 -8.47 2.93 -5.19
C PRO A 33 -7.41 3.71 -6.01
N SER A 34 -7.02 4.91 -5.57
CA SER A 34 -6.01 5.74 -6.21
C SER A 34 -4.59 5.34 -5.78
N LEU A 35 -3.66 5.34 -6.74
CA LEU A 35 -2.22 5.20 -6.50
C LEU A 35 -1.54 6.58 -6.49
N ASP A 36 -2.14 7.51 -5.74
CA ASP A 36 -1.58 8.84 -5.48
C ASP A 36 -0.60 8.81 -4.29
N ALA A 37 -0.19 9.97 -3.76
CA ALA A 37 0.77 10.03 -2.65
C ALA A 37 0.35 9.20 -1.42
N LEU A 38 -0.95 9.14 -1.11
CA LEU A 38 -1.46 8.31 -0.01
C LEU A 38 -1.44 6.83 -0.36
N GLY A 39 -1.84 6.47 -1.59
CA GLY A 39 -1.78 5.10 -2.07
C GLY A 39 -0.35 4.55 -2.04
N LEU A 40 0.63 5.35 -2.51
CA LEU A 40 2.05 5.00 -2.47
C LEU A 40 2.57 4.86 -1.03
N GLY A 41 2.25 5.81 -0.15
CA GLY A 41 2.65 5.72 1.26
C GLY A 41 2.01 4.52 1.99
N THR A 42 0.81 4.12 1.58
CA THR A 42 0.16 2.90 2.09
C THR A 42 0.89 1.65 1.65
N LEU A 43 1.23 1.54 0.36
CA LEU A 43 2.01 0.41 -0.15
C LEU A 43 3.39 0.34 0.52
N TYR A 44 4.04 1.47 0.73
CA TYR A 44 5.33 1.56 1.43
C TYR A 44 5.25 1.15 2.91
N ALA A 45 4.17 1.52 3.60
CA ALA A 45 3.97 1.20 5.02
C ALA A 45 3.52 -0.26 5.26
N ALA A 46 2.92 -0.91 4.25
CA ALA A 46 2.37 -2.25 4.36
C ALA A 46 3.46 -3.33 4.32
N ASP A 47 3.40 -4.31 5.23
CA ASP A 47 4.23 -5.51 5.14
C ASP A 47 3.70 -6.45 4.02
N PHE A 48 2.37 -6.49 3.86
CA PHE A 48 1.66 -7.34 2.92
C PHE A 48 0.52 -6.58 2.23
N VAL A 49 0.30 -6.83 0.94
CA VAL A 49 -0.77 -6.22 0.13
C VAL A 49 -1.69 -7.31 -0.41
N LEU A 50 -2.99 -7.15 -0.17
CA LEU A 50 -4.04 -8.01 -0.71
C LEU A 50 -4.87 -7.18 -1.70
N VAL A 51 -5.05 -7.67 -2.93
CA VAL A 51 -5.75 -6.92 -3.99
C VAL A 51 -7.12 -7.55 -4.25
N PRO A 52 -8.22 -6.93 -3.79
CA PRO A 52 -9.56 -7.37 -4.18
C PRO A 52 -9.86 -6.97 -5.62
N THR A 53 -10.33 -7.90 -6.45
CA THR A 53 -10.58 -7.65 -7.86
C THR A 53 -11.76 -8.45 -8.40
N LEU A 54 -12.36 -7.95 -9.47
CA LEU A 54 -13.30 -8.72 -10.29
C LEU A 54 -12.53 -9.35 -11.45
N CYS A 55 -12.97 -10.52 -11.94
CA CYS A 55 -12.36 -11.20 -13.09
C CYS A 55 -12.73 -10.55 -14.42
N GLU A 56 -12.54 -9.23 -14.52
CA GLU A 56 -12.81 -8.42 -15.69
C GLU A 56 -11.52 -7.79 -16.22
N GLN A 57 -11.47 -7.60 -17.54
CA GLN A 57 -10.27 -7.10 -18.21
C GLN A 57 -9.77 -5.78 -17.63
N LEU A 58 -10.66 -4.83 -17.31
CA LEU A 58 -10.27 -3.53 -16.74
C LEU A 58 -9.66 -3.67 -15.33
N ALA A 59 -10.23 -4.54 -14.51
CA ALA A 59 -9.79 -4.77 -13.14
C ALA A 59 -8.40 -5.43 -13.11
N LEU A 60 -8.13 -6.38 -14.01
CA LEU A 60 -6.81 -7.01 -14.17
C LEU A 60 -5.70 -6.01 -14.57
N HIS A 61 -6.02 -4.99 -15.38
CA HIS A 61 -5.06 -3.91 -15.65
C HIS A 61 -4.72 -3.13 -14.37
N GLY A 62 -5.71 -2.89 -13.50
CA GLY A 62 -5.51 -2.28 -12.19
C GLY A 62 -4.58 -3.11 -11.30
N VAL A 63 -4.78 -4.43 -11.26
CA VAL A 63 -3.90 -5.35 -10.52
C VAL A 63 -2.46 -5.26 -11.03
N GLY A 64 -2.26 -5.27 -12.36
CA GLY A 64 -0.94 -5.12 -12.97
C GLY A 64 -0.24 -3.82 -12.56
N ARG A 65 -0.99 -2.72 -12.48
CA ARG A 65 -0.47 -1.43 -12.00
C ARG A 65 -0.03 -1.50 -10.54
N VAL A 66 -0.83 -2.10 -9.65
CA VAL A 66 -0.46 -2.25 -8.22
C VAL A 66 0.83 -3.07 -8.08
N ILE A 67 0.95 -4.18 -8.79
CA ILE A 67 2.14 -5.04 -8.75
C ILE A 67 3.38 -4.29 -9.24
N ALA A 68 3.26 -3.57 -10.36
CA ALA A 68 4.35 -2.73 -10.88
C ALA A 68 4.76 -1.67 -9.85
N THR A 69 3.79 -0.97 -9.26
CA THR A 69 4.04 0.06 -8.24
C THR A 69 4.72 -0.52 -6.99
N ILE A 70 4.36 -1.72 -6.53
CA ILE A 70 5.07 -2.38 -5.42
C ILE A 70 6.54 -2.64 -5.80
N SER A 71 6.82 -3.07 -7.03
CA SER A 71 8.19 -3.24 -7.51
C SER A 71 8.94 -1.92 -7.55
N ASP A 72 8.33 -0.88 -8.14
CA ASP A 72 8.93 0.44 -8.28
C ASP A 72 9.28 1.03 -6.92
N ILE A 73 8.38 0.94 -5.93
CA ILE A 73 8.62 1.42 -4.57
C ILE A 73 9.82 0.69 -3.95
N ARG A 74 9.89 -0.63 -4.08
CA ARG A 74 11.00 -1.43 -3.54
C ARG A 74 12.33 -1.05 -4.18
N ASP A 75 12.34 -0.81 -5.49
CA ASP A 75 13.55 -0.51 -6.24
C ASP A 75 14.03 0.94 -6.02
N THR A 76 13.12 1.88 -5.75
CA THR A 76 13.42 3.32 -5.59
C THR A 76 13.57 3.79 -4.14
N HIS A 77 12.71 3.31 -3.24
CA HIS A 77 12.61 3.76 -1.85
C HIS A 77 13.02 2.67 -0.85
N GLY A 78 13.34 1.47 -1.33
CA GLY A 78 13.48 0.29 -0.49
C GLY A 78 12.13 -0.18 0.06
N GLY A 79 12.19 -1.11 1.01
CA GLY A 79 11.00 -1.66 1.67
C GLY A 79 10.87 -3.17 1.49
N THR A 80 10.03 -3.77 2.32
CA THR A 80 9.83 -5.22 2.39
C THR A 80 8.43 -5.66 1.97
N THR A 81 7.63 -4.75 1.42
CA THR A 81 6.26 -4.97 0.98
C THR A 81 6.17 -6.15 0.02
N LYS A 82 5.26 -7.07 0.30
CA LYS A 82 5.00 -8.25 -0.54
C LYS A 82 3.54 -8.31 -0.95
N LEU A 83 3.28 -8.77 -2.17
CA LEU A 83 1.93 -9.17 -2.55
C LEU A 83 1.58 -10.46 -1.77
N LEU A 84 0.52 -10.38 -0.97
CA LEU A 84 -0.04 -11.53 -0.25
C LEU A 84 -0.89 -12.39 -1.18
N GLY A 85 -1.69 -11.75 -2.02
CA GLY A 85 -2.57 -12.44 -2.96
C GLY A 85 -3.53 -11.50 -3.68
N ILE A 86 -4.34 -12.09 -4.53
CA ILE A 86 -5.45 -11.46 -5.25
C ILE A 86 -6.70 -12.26 -4.89
N ILE A 87 -7.79 -11.57 -4.54
CA ILE A 87 -9.07 -12.19 -4.16
C ILE A 87 -10.23 -11.63 -4.97
#